data_AF-A0A2H5XE72-F1
#
_entry.id   AF-A0A2H5XE72-F1
#
_cell.length_a   1.000
_cell.length_b   1.000
_cell.length_c   1.000
_cell.angle_alpha   90.00
_cell.angle_beta   90.00
_cell.angle_gamma   90.00
#
_symmetry.space_group_name_H-M   'P 1'
#
loop_
_entity.id
_entity.type
_entity.pdbx_description
1 polymer ?
#
loop_
_entity_poly.entity_id
_entity_poly.type
_entity_poly.pdbx_seq_one_letter_code
_entity_poly.pdbx_strand_id
1 'polypeptide(L)'
;MMRRKLWITSVILEITLVGVWWWVWQAPYRTLTTFVNALYAGDIKTIYELTPVHEREQTGVNMELVERTYRQFLKPLLDQHYPREKLVRIQRESSKNVGSRRQALFYLWFRDERYPLVIYLCHPPDRQGWRVPFSYFVWLTAKGLYGNPTPIMHQLGYEKVATADGGTFWLQ
;
A
#
# COMPACT_ATOMS: atom_id res chain seq x y z
N MET A 1 -38.97 -1.68 34.17
CA MET A 1 -37.69 -0.95 34.07
C MET A 1 -36.53 -1.83 33.56
N MET A 2 -36.39 -3.08 34.00
CA MET A 2 -35.29 -3.99 33.63
C MET A 2 -35.25 -4.38 32.13
N ARG A 3 -36.41 -4.65 31.50
CA ARG A 3 -36.50 -4.94 30.05
C ARG A 3 -36.02 -3.80 29.14
N ARG A 4 -36.27 -2.54 29.53
CA ARG A 4 -35.86 -1.35 28.77
C ARG A 4 -34.35 -1.12 28.84
N LYS A 5 -33.73 -1.41 30.00
CA LYS A 5 -32.26 -1.37 30.16
C LYS A 5 -31.58 -2.46 29.32
N LEU A 6 -32.11 -3.68 29.33
CA LEU A 6 -31.60 -4.80 28.52
C LEU A 6 -31.65 -4.50 27.01
N TRP A 7 -32.76 -3.94 26.54
CA TRP A 7 -32.90 -3.57 25.12
C TRP A 7 -31.91 -2.48 24.69
N ILE A 8 -31.74 -1.43 25.50
CA ILE A 8 -30.77 -0.36 25.22
C ILE A 8 -29.34 -0.91 25.18
N THR A 9 -28.98 -1.79 26.12
CA THR A 9 -27.64 -2.41 26.12
C THR A 9 -27.40 -3.30 24.91
N SER A 10 -28.41 -4.06 24.46
CA SER A 10 -28.30 -4.88 23.23
C SER A 10 -28.09 -4.03 21.98
N VAL A 11 -28.84 -2.94 21.84
CA VAL A 11 -28.69 -2.01 20.69
C VAL A 11 -27.31 -1.36 20.69
N ILE A 12 -26.81 -0.91 21.84
CA ILE A 12 -25.46 -0.32 21.94
C ILE A 12 -24.37 -1.34 21.56
N LEU A 13 -24.52 -2.59 22.00
CA LEU A 13 -23.58 -3.66 21.68
C LEU A 13 -23.54 -3.94 20.17
N GLU A 14 -24.71 -4.05 19.52
CA GLU A 14 -24.79 -4.25 18.07
C GLU A 14 -24.14 -3.10 17.29
N ILE A 15 -24.45 -1.85 17.66
CA ILE A 15 -23.83 -0.67 17.02
C ILE A 15 -22.31 -0.69 17.19
N THR A 16 -21.82 -1.07 18.38
CA THR A 16 -20.39 -1.12 18.66
C THR A 16 -19.71 -2.23 17.84
N LEU A 17 -20.32 -3.41 17.73
CA LEU A 17 -19.79 -4.51 16.93
C LEU A 17 -19.72 -4.14 15.44
N VAL A 18 -20.78 -3.53 14.90
CA VAL A 18 -20.81 -3.05 13.50
C VAL A 18 -19.77 -1.95 13.30
N GLY A 19 -19.66 -1.02 14.25
CA GLY A 19 -18.67 0.06 14.21
C GLY A 19 -17.23 -0.45 14.21
N VAL A 20 -16.89 -1.39 15.10
CA VAL A 20 -15.57 -2.02 15.15
C VAL A 20 -15.29 -2.81 13.87
N TRP A 21 -16.26 -3.59 13.40
CA TRP A 21 -16.13 -4.34 12.14
C TRP A 21 -15.87 -3.41 10.96
N TRP A 22 -16.64 -2.33 10.85
CA TRP A 22 -16.46 -1.30 9.82
C TRP A 22 -15.08 -0.64 9.90
N TRP A 23 -14.62 -0.32 11.12
CA TRP A 23 -13.32 0.28 11.36
C TRP A 23 -12.17 -0.62 10.89
N VAL A 24 -12.22 -1.91 11.22
CA VAL A 24 -11.23 -2.90 10.80
C VAL A 24 -11.26 -3.07 9.27
N TRP A 25 -12.45 -3.10 8.68
CA TRP A 25 -12.60 -3.27 7.23
C TRP A 25 -12.05 -2.08 6.41
N GLN A 26 -12.16 -0.86 6.96
CA GLN A 26 -11.64 0.39 6.37
C GLN A 26 -10.14 0.61 6.62
N ALA A 27 -9.49 -0.14 7.53
CA ALA A 27 -8.07 0.03 7.85
C ALA A 27 -7.12 0.01 6.63
N PRO A 28 -7.22 -0.93 5.66
CA PRO A 28 -6.34 -0.91 4.48
C PRO A 28 -6.58 0.32 3.60
N TYR A 29 -7.84 0.76 3.45
CA TYR A 29 -8.16 1.95 2.65
C TYR A 29 -7.57 3.23 3.26
N ARG A 30 -7.55 3.33 4.60
CA ARG A 30 -6.90 4.44 5.30
C ARG A 30 -5.40 4.45 5.07
N THR A 31 -4.73 3.31 5.23
CA THR A 31 -3.30 3.18 4.92
C THR A 31 -2.99 3.54 3.47
N LEU A 32 -3.82 3.07 2.52
CA LEU A 32 -3.69 3.44 1.11
C LEU A 32 -3.77 4.96 0.93
N THR A 33 -4.78 5.58 1.52
CA THR A 33 -5.00 7.04 1.39
C THR A 33 -3.82 7.83 1.99
N THR A 34 -3.32 7.41 3.16
CA THR A 34 -2.13 8.03 3.77
C THR A 34 -0.91 7.86 2.87
N PHE A 35 -0.67 6.66 2.33
CA PHE A 35 0.44 6.40 1.42
C PHE A 35 0.36 7.23 0.14
N VAL A 36 -0.82 7.29 -0.50
CA VAL A 36 -1.04 8.05 -1.73
C VAL A 36 -0.87 9.55 -1.48
N ASN A 37 -1.38 10.06 -0.36
CA ASN A 37 -1.18 11.45 0.02
C ASN A 37 0.31 11.76 0.23
N ALA A 38 1.04 10.87 0.91
CA ALA A 38 2.47 11.01 1.12
C ALA A 38 3.26 10.96 -0.19
N LEU A 39 2.89 10.06 -1.12
CA LEU A 39 3.46 9.99 -2.47
C LEU A 39 3.31 11.32 -3.20
N TYR A 40 2.11 11.89 -3.29
CA TYR A 40 1.91 13.15 -4.01
C TYR A 40 2.48 14.38 -3.29
N ALA A 41 2.60 14.34 -1.96
CA ALA A 41 3.23 15.42 -1.20
C ALA A 41 4.77 15.33 -1.20
N GLY A 42 5.35 14.21 -1.64
CA GLY A 42 6.77 13.93 -1.46
C GLY A 42 7.19 13.77 0.00
N ASP A 43 6.28 13.30 0.86
CA ASP A 43 6.55 13.03 2.27
C ASP A 43 7.29 11.69 2.43
N ILE A 44 8.61 11.74 2.23
CA ILE A 44 9.52 10.59 2.32
C ILE A 44 9.43 9.89 3.67
N LYS A 45 9.25 10.66 4.76
CA LYS A 45 9.18 10.11 6.11
C LYS A 45 7.95 9.22 6.25
N THR A 46 6.77 9.71 5.85
CA THR A 46 5.53 8.92 5.91
C THR A 46 5.60 7.70 4.98
N ILE A 47 6.17 7.85 3.77
CA ILE A 47 6.38 6.71 2.86
C ILE A 47 7.23 5.64 3.55
N TYR A 48 8.38 6.02 4.11
CA TYR A 48 9.27 5.11 4.83
C TYR A 48 8.60 4.47 6.06
N GLU A 49 7.85 5.24 6.84
CA GLU A 49 7.11 4.75 8.02
C GLU A 49 6.02 3.73 7.67
N LEU A 50 5.43 3.84 6.47
CA LEU A 50 4.45 2.89 5.95
C LEU A 50 5.09 1.64 5.32
N THR A 51 6.40 1.61 5.11
CA THR A 51 7.14 0.40 4.72
C THR A 51 7.18 -0.60 5.88
N PRO A 52 6.91 -1.90 5.68
CA PRO A 52 7.04 -2.91 6.73
C PRO A 52 8.45 -2.98 7.34
N VAL A 53 8.56 -3.16 8.66
CA VAL A 53 9.86 -3.33 9.34
C VAL A 53 10.70 -4.47 8.75
N HIS A 54 10.11 -5.64 8.52
CA HIS A 54 10.84 -6.78 7.95
C HIS A 54 11.46 -6.46 6.58
N GLU A 55 10.80 -5.63 5.75
CA GLU A 55 11.37 -5.19 4.48
C GLU A 55 12.59 -4.31 4.71
N ARG A 56 12.51 -3.33 5.62
CA ARG A 56 13.63 -2.44 5.95
C ARG A 56 14.86 -3.23 6.40
N GLU A 57 14.63 -4.27 7.20
CA GLU A 57 15.68 -5.15 7.73
C GLU A 57 16.24 -6.12 6.67
N GLN A 58 15.38 -6.73 5.85
CA GLN A 58 15.77 -7.82 4.95
C GLN A 58 16.24 -7.37 3.58
N THR A 59 15.72 -6.23 3.09
CA THR A 59 16.01 -5.69 1.74
C THR A 59 16.94 -4.48 1.76
N GLY A 60 17.22 -3.92 2.94
CA GLY A 60 18.05 -2.73 3.08
C GLY A 60 17.32 -1.42 2.76
N VAL A 61 15.99 -1.43 2.62
CA VAL A 61 15.20 -0.22 2.40
C VAL A 61 15.37 0.73 3.59
N ASN A 62 16.04 1.85 3.34
CA ASN A 62 16.26 2.93 4.29
C ASN A 62 15.71 4.26 3.73
N MET A 63 15.73 5.31 4.54
CA MET A 63 15.16 6.61 4.15
C MET A 63 15.86 7.23 2.92
N GLU A 64 17.17 7.05 2.78
CA GLU A 64 17.94 7.55 1.63
C GLU A 64 17.53 6.83 0.33
N LEU A 65 17.36 5.51 0.38
CA LEU A 65 16.91 4.73 -0.77
C LEU A 65 15.49 5.13 -1.19
N VAL A 66 14.59 5.35 -0.23
CA VAL A 66 13.23 5.85 -0.50
C VAL A 66 13.29 7.23 -1.13
N GLU A 67 14.09 8.15 -0.60
CA GLU A 67 14.24 9.50 -1.15
C GLU A 67 14.80 9.48 -2.58
N ARG A 68 15.86 8.70 -2.82
CA ARG A 68 16.45 8.53 -4.14
C ARG A 68 15.44 7.96 -5.13
N THR A 69 14.76 6.89 -4.75
CA THR A 69 13.70 6.26 -5.54
C THR A 69 12.58 7.25 -5.85
N TYR A 70 12.19 8.05 -4.86
CA TYR A 70 11.16 9.06 -5.05
C TYR A 70 11.59 10.12 -6.06
N ARG A 71 12.77 10.72 -5.87
CA ARG A 71 13.25 11.82 -6.72
C ARG A 71 13.56 11.37 -8.15
N GLN A 72 14.18 10.21 -8.32
CA GLN A 72 14.68 9.74 -9.62
C GLN A 72 13.63 8.98 -10.43
N PHE A 73 12.68 8.33 -9.76
CA PHE A 73 11.73 7.44 -10.43
C PHE A 73 10.27 7.82 -10.18
N LEU A 74 9.83 7.87 -8.92
CA LEU A 74 8.40 8.03 -8.63
C LEU A 74 7.88 9.43 -8.96
N LYS A 75 8.60 10.50 -8.62
CA LYS A 75 8.13 11.87 -8.85
C LYS A 75 7.93 12.16 -10.36
N PRO A 76 8.91 11.92 -11.24
CA PRO A 76 8.70 12.09 -12.68
C PRO A 76 7.50 11.28 -13.20
N LEU A 77 7.36 10.05 -12.70
CA LEU A 77 6.28 9.13 -13.07
C LEU A 77 4.89 9.62 -12.61
N LEU A 78 4.79 10.13 -11.38
CA LEU A 78 3.57 10.72 -10.84
C LEU A 78 3.20 12.01 -11.59
N ASP A 79 4.18 12.83 -11.95
CA ASP A 79 3.93 14.09 -12.65
C ASP A 79 3.51 13.86 -14.12
N GLN A 80 4.07 12.84 -14.79
CA GLN A 80 3.86 12.60 -16.22
C GLN A 80 2.72 11.63 -16.53
N HIS A 81 2.65 10.51 -15.81
CA HIS A 81 1.71 9.43 -16.11
C HIS A 81 0.55 9.38 -15.12
N TYR A 82 0.82 9.60 -13.84
CA TYR A 82 -0.18 9.43 -12.80
C TYR A 82 -0.47 10.72 -12.03
N PRO A 83 -0.80 11.84 -12.69
CA PRO A 83 -1.03 13.09 -12.00
C PRO A 83 -2.32 13.01 -11.17
N ARG A 84 -2.29 13.59 -9.97
CA ARG A 84 -3.34 13.40 -8.96
C ARG A 84 -4.72 13.82 -9.45
N GLU A 85 -4.79 14.90 -10.21
CA GLU A 85 -6.00 15.46 -10.81
C GLU A 85 -6.66 14.54 -11.83
N LYS A 86 -5.92 13.57 -12.38
CA LYS A 86 -6.45 12.57 -13.32
C LYS A 86 -6.93 11.30 -12.64
N LEU A 87 -6.78 11.15 -11.32
CA LEU A 87 -7.27 9.97 -10.59
C LEU A 87 -8.81 9.91 -10.67
N VAL A 88 -9.34 8.91 -11.38
CA VAL A 88 -10.79 8.75 -11.61
C VAL A 88 -11.42 7.69 -10.72
N ARG A 89 -10.67 6.66 -10.32
CA ARG A 89 -11.23 5.54 -9.55
C ARG A 89 -10.17 4.82 -8.73
N ILE A 90 -10.50 4.53 -7.47
CA ILE A 90 -9.77 3.56 -6.64
C ILE A 90 -10.61 2.29 -6.57
N GLN A 91 -10.06 1.18 -7.06
CA GLN A 91 -10.71 -0.13 -7.04
C GLN A 91 -9.93 -1.08 -6.15
N ARG A 92 -10.60 -1.66 -5.16
CA ARG A 92 -10.05 -2.75 -4.35
C ARG A 92 -10.31 -4.08 -5.03
N GLU A 93 -9.27 -4.90 -5.18
CA GLU A 93 -9.43 -6.26 -5.70
C GLU A 93 -10.19 -7.12 -4.68
N SER A 94 -11.04 -8.02 -5.19
CA SER A 94 -11.78 -8.94 -4.34
C SER A 94 -10.83 -9.83 -3.54
N SER A 95 -11.11 -10.01 -2.25
CA SER A 95 -10.32 -10.87 -1.36
C SER A 95 -10.29 -12.35 -1.78
N LYS A 96 -11.16 -12.78 -2.70
CA LYS A 96 -11.11 -14.12 -3.30
C LYS A 96 -9.92 -14.30 -4.25
N ASN A 97 -9.42 -13.21 -4.84
CA ASN A 97 -8.33 -13.22 -5.80
C ASN A 97 -6.98 -12.85 -5.16
N VAL A 98 -7.01 -12.37 -3.92
CA VAL A 98 -5.82 -12.06 -3.12
C VAL A 98 -5.63 -13.20 -2.13
N GLY A 99 -4.55 -13.98 -2.26
CA GLY A 99 -4.36 -15.28 -1.59
C GLY A 99 -4.41 -15.29 -0.06
N SER A 100 -4.53 -14.14 0.61
CA SER A 100 -4.60 -14.04 2.07
C SER A 100 -5.44 -12.86 2.55
N ARG A 101 -6.18 -13.05 3.66
CA ARG A 101 -6.89 -11.97 4.40
C ARG A 101 -5.95 -10.87 4.91
N ARG A 102 -4.64 -11.12 4.91
CA ARG A 102 -3.59 -10.17 5.31
C ARG A 102 -3.04 -9.33 4.16
N GLN A 103 -3.66 -9.42 2.99
CA GLN A 103 -3.25 -8.65 1.82
C GLN A 103 -4.44 -7.90 1.26
N ALA A 104 -4.18 -6.73 0.70
CA ALA A 104 -5.15 -5.95 -0.03
C ALA A 104 -4.47 -5.35 -1.25
N LEU A 105 -5.11 -5.50 -2.40
CA LEU A 105 -4.63 -4.95 -3.67
C LEU A 105 -5.56 -3.84 -4.10
N PHE A 106 -4.98 -2.70 -4.47
CA PHE A 106 -5.70 -1.56 -4.98
C PHE A 106 -5.17 -1.15 -6.36
N TYR A 107 -6.11 -0.87 -7.25
CA TYR A 107 -5.88 -0.30 -8.57
C TYR A 107 -6.35 1.14 -8.56
N LEU A 108 -5.41 2.06 -8.79
CA LEU A 108 -5.69 3.47 -8.97
C LEU A 108 -5.75 3.73 -10.48
N TRP A 109 -6.94 4.03 -10.97
CA TRP A 109 -7.20 4.30 -12.37
C TRP A 109 -7.10 5.80 -12.64
N PHE A 110 -6.31 6.15 -13.64
CA PHE A 110 -6.11 7.53 -14.07
C PHE A 110 -6.72 7.74 -15.45
N ARG A 111 -7.26 8.93 -15.69
CA ARG A 111 -7.71 9.35 -17.01
C ARG A 111 -6.51 9.36 -17.96
N ASP A 112 -6.73 8.91 -19.19
CA ASP A 112 -5.74 8.82 -20.27
C ASP A 112 -4.65 7.74 -20.09
N GLU A 113 -4.58 7.07 -18.94
CA GLU A 113 -3.63 5.98 -18.71
C GLU A 113 -4.24 4.62 -19.03
N ARG A 114 -3.48 3.82 -19.78
CA ARG A 114 -3.90 2.47 -20.16
C ARG A 114 -3.88 1.49 -18.99
N TYR A 115 -2.94 1.68 -18.06
CA TYR A 115 -2.72 0.78 -16.93
C TYR A 115 -2.91 1.52 -15.61
N PRO A 116 -3.55 0.89 -14.60
CA PRO A 116 -3.68 1.50 -13.30
C PRO A 116 -2.35 1.48 -12.55
N LEU A 117 -2.17 2.43 -11.63
CA LEU A 117 -1.12 2.32 -10.61
C LEU A 117 -1.56 1.26 -9.59
N VAL A 118 -0.72 0.24 -9.40
CA VAL A 118 -1.01 -0.93 -8.58
C VAL A 118 -0.33 -0.80 -7.22
N ILE A 119 -1.11 -0.80 -6.14
CA ILE A 119 -0.58 -0.71 -4.77
C ILE A 119 -1.02 -1.95 -3.98
N TYR A 120 -0.03 -2.71 -3.53
CA TYR A 120 -0.22 -3.79 -2.58
C TYR A 120 -0.06 -3.30 -1.15
N LEU A 121 -0.98 -3.69 -0.30
CA LEU A 121 -0.88 -3.54 1.14
C LEU A 121 -0.77 -4.93 1.76
N CYS A 122 0.08 -5.04 2.77
CA CYS A 122 0.19 -6.21 3.62
C CYS A 122 -0.19 -5.85 5.05
N HIS A 123 -0.59 -6.84 5.82
CA HIS A 123 -0.80 -6.76 7.26
C HIS A 123 0.20 -7.71 7.93
N PRO A 124 1.41 -7.21 8.25
CA PRO A 124 2.45 -8.00 8.89
C PRO A 124 1.97 -8.64 10.21
N PRO A 125 2.51 -9.81 10.59
CA PRO A 125 2.09 -10.54 11.79
C PRO A 125 2.45 -9.83 13.10
N ASP A 126 3.40 -8.89 13.08
CA ASP A 126 3.97 -8.18 14.22
C ASP A 126 3.15 -6.94 14.67
N ARG A 127 1.84 -6.94 14.39
CA ARG A 127 0.89 -5.90 14.83
C ARG A 127 1.21 -4.48 14.37
N GLN A 128 2.05 -4.30 13.34
CA GLN A 128 2.28 -2.99 12.75
C GLN A 128 1.01 -2.36 12.14
N GLY A 129 -0.03 -3.15 11.91
CA GLY A 129 -1.19 -2.75 11.13
C GLY A 129 -0.90 -2.86 9.63
N TRP A 130 -1.71 -2.22 8.81
CA TRP A 130 -1.50 -2.27 7.35
C TRP A 130 -0.28 -1.44 6.93
N ARG A 131 0.50 -1.99 6.01
CA ARG A 131 1.76 -1.45 5.49
C ARG A 131 1.85 -1.64 3.98
N VAL A 132 2.71 -0.88 3.32
CA VAL A 132 2.95 -0.94 1.87
C VAL A 132 4.36 -1.46 1.63
N PRO A 133 4.53 -2.67 1.07
CA PRO A 133 5.85 -3.14 0.68
C PRO A 133 6.45 -2.24 -0.41
N PHE A 134 7.40 -1.37 -0.05
CA PHE A 134 7.78 -0.23 -0.88
C PHE A 134 8.57 -0.66 -2.11
N SER A 135 9.58 -1.51 -1.93
CA SER A 135 10.35 -2.13 -3.01
C SER A 135 9.44 -2.91 -3.96
N TYR A 136 8.40 -3.58 -3.46
CA TYR A 136 7.43 -4.29 -4.30
C TYR A 136 6.59 -3.34 -5.14
N PHE A 137 6.14 -2.24 -4.52
CA PHE A 137 5.41 -1.18 -5.22
C PHE A 137 6.25 -0.59 -6.36
N VAL A 138 7.51 -0.27 -6.09
CA VAL A 138 8.45 0.26 -7.09
C VAL A 138 8.68 -0.76 -8.21
N TRP A 139 8.92 -2.03 -7.83
CA TRP A 139 9.14 -3.13 -8.79
C TRP A 139 7.92 -3.36 -9.69
N LEU A 140 6.71 -3.37 -9.13
CA LEU A 140 5.46 -3.51 -9.91
C LEU A 140 5.24 -2.34 -10.85
N THR A 141 5.53 -1.13 -10.38
CA THR A 141 5.42 0.09 -11.18
C THR A 141 6.39 0.05 -12.36
N ALA A 142 7.65 -0.29 -12.10
CA ALA A 142 8.66 -0.46 -13.15
C ALA A 142 8.28 -1.60 -14.12
N LYS A 143 7.77 -2.73 -13.62
CA LYS A 143 7.31 -3.84 -14.44
C LYS A 143 6.15 -3.44 -15.36
N GLY A 144 5.20 -2.68 -14.85
CA GLY A 144 4.05 -2.19 -15.62
C GLY A 144 4.44 -1.26 -16.77
N LEU A 145 5.49 -0.45 -16.58
CA LEU A 145 5.94 0.52 -17.58
C LEU A 145 6.95 -0.06 -18.59
N TYR A 146 7.92 -0.84 -18.12
CA TYR A 146 9.08 -1.26 -18.93
C TYR A 146 9.11 -2.75 -19.24
N GLY A 147 8.20 -3.54 -18.67
CA GLY A 147 8.19 -5.00 -18.78
C GLY A 147 9.25 -5.69 -17.92
N ASN A 148 10.54 -5.36 -18.09
CA ASN A 148 11.63 -5.84 -17.23
C ASN A 148 12.04 -4.75 -16.20
N PRO A 149 11.71 -4.91 -14.91
CA PRO A 149 12.03 -3.94 -13.88
C PRO A 149 13.50 -3.99 -13.40
N THR A 150 14.23 -5.08 -13.61
CA THR A 150 15.54 -5.31 -12.96
C THR A 150 16.56 -4.18 -13.21
N PRO A 151 16.77 -3.69 -14.45
CA PRO A 151 17.77 -2.66 -14.71
C PRO A 151 17.53 -1.37 -13.91
N ILE A 152 16.26 -0.92 -13.85
CA ILE A 152 15.88 0.29 -13.11
C ILE A 152 15.99 0.05 -11.61
N MET A 153 15.58 -1.13 -11.13
CA MET A 153 15.69 -1.46 -9.71
C MET A 153 17.16 -1.46 -9.24
N HIS A 154 18.07 -2.04 -10.02
CA HIS A 154 19.51 -1.96 -9.73
C HIS A 154 20.05 -0.54 -9.81
N GLN A 155 19.64 0.25 -10.81
CA GLN A 155 20.05 1.65 -10.93
C GLN A 155 19.62 2.49 -9.71
N LEU A 156 18.46 2.18 -9.14
CA LEU A 156 17.96 2.84 -7.93
C LEU A 156 18.67 2.37 -6.65
N GLY A 157 19.40 1.25 -6.71
CA GLY A 157 20.16 0.68 -5.60
C GLY A 157 19.47 -0.46 -4.87
N TYR A 158 18.47 -1.11 -5.47
CA TYR A 158 17.86 -2.32 -4.92
C TYR A 158 18.67 -3.57 -5.32
N GLU A 159 18.82 -4.48 -4.38
CA GLU A 159 19.34 -5.85 -4.60
C GLU A 159 18.24 -6.91 -4.40
N LYS A 160 17.31 -6.62 -3.49
CA LYS A 160 16.18 -7.47 -3.14
C LYS A 160 14.88 -6.68 -3.18
N VAL A 161 13.79 -7.41 -3.35
CA VAL A 161 12.43 -6.89 -3.31
C VAL A 161 11.61 -7.70 -2.32
N ALA A 162 10.89 -7.02 -1.43
CA ALA A 162 9.94 -7.67 -0.54
C ALA A 162 8.67 -8.07 -1.28
N THR A 163 7.99 -9.11 -0.81
CA THR A 163 6.69 -9.54 -1.34
C THR A 163 5.58 -9.25 -0.33
N ALA A 164 4.34 -9.15 -0.81
CA ALA A 164 3.19 -8.80 0.03
C ALA A 164 2.83 -9.88 1.08
N ASP A 165 3.37 -11.09 0.98
CA ASP A 165 3.24 -12.18 1.96
C ASP A 165 4.35 -12.18 3.03
N GLY A 166 5.30 -11.23 2.96
CA GLY A 166 6.41 -11.12 3.91
C GLY A 166 7.67 -11.88 3.50
N GLY A 167 7.71 -12.43 2.28
CA GLY A 167 8.92 -12.95 1.68
C GLY A 167 9.81 -11.87 1.04
N THR A 168 10.93 -12.30 0.46
CA THR A 168 11.80 -11.48 -0.38
C THR A 168 12.31 -12.30 -1.56
N PHE A 169 12.66 -11.64 -2.66
CA PHE A 169 13.39 -12.25 -3.77
C PHE A 169 14.55 -11.34 -4.22
N TRP A 170 15.59 -11.97 -4.77
CA TRP A 170 16.73 -11.28 -5.35
C TRP A 170 16.40 -10.82 -6.77
N LEU A 171 16.90 -9.64 -7.12
CA LEU A 171 16.90 -9.19 -8.51
C LEU A 171 17.97 -9.99 -9.27
N GLN A 172 17.55 -10.62 -10.38
CA GLN A 172 18.39 -11.44 -11.27
C GLN A 172 18.79 -10.65 -12.51
#